data_AF-A0A7X0NGN8-F1
#
_entry.id   AF-A0A7X0NGN8-F1
#
_cell.length_a   1.000
_cell.length_b   1.000
_cell.length_c   1.000
_cell.angle_alpha   90.00
_cell.angle_beta   90.00
_cell.angle_gamma   90.00
#
_symmetry.space_group_name_H-M   'P 1'
#
loop_
_entity.id
_entity.type
_entity.pdbx_description
1 polymer ?
#
loop_
_entity_poly.entity_id
_entity_poly.type
_entity_poly.pdbx_seq_one_letter_code
_entity_poly.pdbx_strand_id
1 'polypeptide(L)'
;MNDLITLQPLLIKALTILFVLLILLIALRRVMSHLYFFNNYNEALNTIEFLLAVEEKHCGNNKEMLGRSLKNHTRKRVELEDGLIFNSKHVRSQIKAEKARIGQINKAYFNKLSLTKFLTLLK
;
A
#
# COMPACT_ATOMS: atom_id res chain seq x y z
N MET A 1 20.58 46.60 -29.75
CA MET A 1 19.40 45.89 -30.30
C MET A 1 19.63 44.39 -30.54
N ASN A 2 20.87 43.92 -30.69
CA ASN A 2 21.14 42.48 -30.91
C ASN A 2 21.03 41.59 -29.66
N ASP A 3 21.27 42.13 -28.46
CA ASP A 3 21.26 41.35 -27.22
C ASP A 3 19.85 40.93 -26.76
N LEU A 4 18.82 41.70 -27.15
CA LEU A 4 17.43 41.39 -26.80
C LEU A 4 16.88 40.22 -27.63
N ILE A 5 17.37 40.08 -28.88
CA ILE A 5 16.95 39.04 -29.84
C ILE A 5 17.59 37.69 -29.46
N THR A 6 18.79 37.69 -28.90
CA THR A 6 19.47 36.48 -28.41
C THR A 6 19.01 36.02 -27.03
N LEU A 7 18.51 36.93 -26.18
CA LEU A 7 18.00 36.59 -24.83
C LEU A 7 16.66 35.82 -24.86
N GLN A 8 15.76 36.18 -25.77
CA GLN A 8 14.42 35.57 -25.89
C GLN A 8 14.44 34.03 -26.07
N PRO A 9 15.23 33.43 -26.99
CA PRO A 9 15.27 31.98 -27.14
C PRO A 9 15.91 31.27 -25.94
N LEU A 10 16.83 31.93 -25.22
CA LEU A 10 17.43 31.37 -24.00
C LEU A 10 16.39 31.28 -22.87
N LEU A 11 15.56 32.33 -22.74
CA LEU A 11 14.52 32.43 -21.73
C LEU A 11 13.38 31.43 -21.98
N ILE A 12 13.00 31.23 -23.24
CA ILE A 12 12.02 30.19 -23.64
C ILE A 12 12.56 28.79 -23.31
N LYS A 13 13.84 28.50 -23.59
CA LYS A 13 14.46 27.21 -23.22
C LYS A 13 14.50 26.99 -21.70
N ALA A 14 14.79 28.02 -20.93
CA ALA A 14 14.80 27.93 -19.47
C ALA A 14 13.39 27.63 -18.91
N LEU A 15 12.36 28.29 -19.47
CA LEU A 15 10.96 28.07 -19.08
C LEU A 15 10.45 26.67 -19.45
N THR A 16 10.82 26.14 -20.63
CA THR A 16 10.43 24.77 -21.02
C THR A 16 11.09 23.73 -20.11
N ILE A 17 12.37 23.91 -19.75
CA ILE A 17 13.05 23.03 -18.80
C ILE A 17 12.35 23.07 -17.43
N LEU A 18 12.01 24.25 -16.94
CA LEU A 18 11.30 24.40 -15.66
C LEU A 18 9.93 23.70 -15.68
N PHE A 19 9.19 23.84 -16.78
CA PHE A 19 7.89 23.21 -16.95
C PHE A 19 7.99 21.67 -16.97
N VAL A 20 8.97 21.13 -17.70
CA VAL A 20 9.26 19.68 -17.72
C VAL A 20 9.63 19.19 -16.32
N LEU A 21 10.46 19.94 -15.58
CA LEU A 21 10.85 19.61 -14.22
C LEU A 21 9.64 19.57 -13.28
N LEU A 22 8.72 20.53 -13.40
CA LEU A 22 7.50 20.58 -12.60
C LEU A 22 6.61 19.35 -12.85
N ILE A 23 6.43 18.96 -14.12
CA ILE A 23 5.67 17.75 -14.50
C ILE A 23 6.31 16.50 -13.89
N LEU A 24 7.65 16.38 -13.96
CA LEU A 24 8.40 15.29 -13.37
C LEU A 24 8.21 15.21 -11.85
N LEU A 25 8.28 16.34 -11.14
CA LEU A 25 8.04 16.40 -9.70
C LEU A 25 6.62 15.96 -9.32
N ILE A 26 5.61 16.38 -10.08
CA ILE A 26 4.22 15.95 -9.86
C ILE A 26 4.07 14.44 -10.09
N ALA A 27 4.69 13.90 -11.14
CA ALA A 27 4.67 12.47 -11.42
C ALA A 27 5.36 11.67 -10.30
N LEU A 28 6.55 12.08 -9.86
CA LEU A 28 7.30 11.48 -8.76
C LEU A 28 6.48 11.47 -7.47
N ARG A 29 5.83 12.58 -7.12
CA ARG A 29 4.99 12.68 -5.92
C ARG A 29 3.84 11.68 -5.95
N ARG A 30 3.19 11.48 -7.11
CA ARG A 30 2.10 10.50 -7.26
C ARG A 30 2.59 9.07 -7.09
N VAL A 31 3.75 8.74 -7.66
CA VAL A 31 4.36 7.41 -7.51
C VAL A 31 4.73 7.14 -6.06
N MET A 32 5.39 8.10 -5.39
CA MET A 32 5.75 8.00 -3.97
C MET A 32 4.53 7.79 -3.08
N SER A 33 3.45 8.54 -3.30
CA SER A 33 2.20 8.37 -2.55
C SER A 33 1.59 6.97 -2.75
N HIS A 34 1.66 6.42 -3.96
CA HIS A 34 1.16 5.07 -4.23
C HIS A 34 2.00 3.99 -3.54
N LEU A 35 3.33 4.11 -3.63
CA LEU A 35 4.27 3.20 -2.95
C LEU A 35 4.10 3.23 -1.44
N TYR A 36 3.93 4.43 -0.85
CA TYR A 36 3.70 4.58 0.57
C TYR A 36 2.41 3.88 1.02
N PHE A 37 1.30 4.07 0.29
CA PHE A 37 0.05 3.36 0.55
C PHE A 37 0.23 1.84 0.46
N PHE A 38 0.88 1.35 -0.59
CA PHE A 38 1.08 -0.08 -0.81
C PHE A 38 1.93 -0.72 0.29
N ASN A 39 3.00 -0.06 0.71
CA ASN A 39 3.88 -0.56 1.77
C ASN A 39 3.14 -0.61 3.10
N ASN A 40 2.49 0.49 3.51
CA ASN A 40 1.77 0.54 4.78
C ASN A 40 0.63 -0.49 4.84
N TYR A 41 -0.08 -0.68 3.72
CA TYR A 41 -1.16 -1.66 3.67
C TYR A 41 -0.62 -3.09 3.80
N ASN A 42 0.46 -3.43 3.10
CA ASN A 42 1.09 -4.75 3.23
C ASN A 42 1.65 -4.97 4.64
N GLU A 43 2.23 -3.95 5.25
CA GLU A 43 2.69 -4.00 6.64
C GLU A 43 1.53 -4.32 7.58
N ALA A 44 0.40 -3.63 7.46
CA ALA A 44 -0.79 -3.91 8.26
C ALA A 44 -1.28 -5.36 8.08
N LEU A 45 -1.33 -5.87 6.85
CA LEU A 45 -1.70 -7.27 6.59
C LEU A 45 -0.73 -8.27 7.24
N ASN A 46 0.57 -7.97 7.21
CA ASN A 46 1.59 -8.79 7.86
C ASN A 46 1.47 -8.77 9.38
N THR A 47 1.16 -7.61 9.97
CA THR A 47 0.90 -7.48 11.41
C THR A 47 -0.30 -8.33 11.82
N ILE A 48 -1.40 -8.27 11.07
CA ILE A 48 -2.58 -9.10 11.36
C ILE A 48 -2.23 -10.59 11.26
N GLU A 49 -1.49 -11.00 10.24
CA GLU A 49 -1.05 -12.39 10.07
C GLU A 49 -0.17 -12.86 11.23
N PHE A 50 0.76 -12.02 11.69
CA PHE A 50 1.58 -12.27 12.86
C PHE A 50 0.74 -12.43 14.13
N LEU A 51 -0.21 -11.53 14.38
CA LEU A 51 -1.10 -11.60 15.56
C LEU A 51 -1.93 -12.89 15.56
N LEU A 52 -2.43 -13.32 14.40
CA LEU A 52 -3.14 -14.59 14.25
C LEU A 52 -2.24 -15.80 14.52
N ALA A 53 -0.95 -15.72 14.19
CA ALA A 53 0.02 -16.79 14.50
C ALA A 53 0.33 -16.85 16.00
N VAL A 54 0.47 -15.69 16.65
CA VAL A 54 0.63 -15.59 18.11
C VAL A 54 -0.60 -16.15 18.83
N GLU A 55 -1.81 -15.80 18.39
CA GLU A 55 -3.07 -16.35 18.94
C GLU A 55 -3.09 -17.89 18.84
N GLU A 56 -2.75 -18.43 17.68
CA GLU A 56 -2.72 -19.87 17.44
C GLU A 56 -1.73 -20.58 18.37
N LYS A 57 -0.52 -20.02 18.53
CA LYS A 57 0.50 -20.54 19.44
C LYS A 57 0.03 -20.51 20.89
N HIS A 58 -0.54 -19.39 21.36
CA HIS A 58 -1.06 -19.30 22.72
C HIS A 58 -2.23 -20.25 22.98
N CYS A 59 -3.14 -20.40 22.01
CA CYS A 59 -4.24 -21.36 22.11
C CYS A 59 -3.74 -22.81 22.13
N GLY A 60 -2.70 -23.13 21.38
CA GLY A 60 -2.03 -24.43 21.39
C GLY A 60 -1.41 -24.73 22.75
N ASN A 61 -0.56 -23.84 23.26
CA ASN A 61 0.07 -23.98 24.57
C ASN A 61 -0.96 -24.14 25.70
N ASN A 62 -2.04 -23.35 25.68
CA ASN A 62 -3.11 -23.48 26.68
C ASN A 62 -3.82 -24.84 26.60
N LYS A 63 -4.00 -25.39 25.40
CA LYS A 63 -4.59 -26.72 25.22
C LYS A 63 -3.66 -27.81 25.76
N GLU A 64 -2.36 -27.68 25.57
CA GLU A 64 -1.34 -28.61 26.10
C GLU A 64 -1.26 -28.53 27.63
N MET A 65 -1.25 -27.33 28.21
CA MET A 65 -1.14 -27.13 29.66
C MET A 65 -2.42 -27.43 30.44
N LEU A 66 -3.59 -27.10 29.87
CA LEU A 66 -4.89 -27.15 30.57
C LEU A 66 -5.82 -28.25 30.05
N GLY A 67 -5.42 -29.02 29.03
CA GLY A 67 -6.23 -30.04 28.37
C GLY A 67 -7.41 -29.49 27.55
N ARG A 68 -7.61 -28.17 27.49
CA ARG A 68 -8.74 -27.52 26.81
C ARG A 68 -8.35 -26.22 26.15
N SER A 69 -8.99 -25.91 25.01
CA SER A 69 -8.81 -24.62 24.34
C SER A 69 -9.63 -23.53 25.05
N LEU A 70 -8.98 -22.44 25.44
CA LEU A 70 -9.65 -21.25 26.00
C LEU A 70 -10.14 -20.28 24.92
N LYS A 71 -9.96 -20.60 23.63
CA LYS A 71 -10.27 -19.72 22.51
C LYS A 71 -11.68 -19.13 22.59
N ASN A 72 -12.70 -19.99 22.76
CA ASN A 72 -14.09 -19.54 22.82
C ASN A 72 -14.39 -18.71 24.07
N HIS A 73 -13.74 -19.01 25.20
CA HIS A 73 -13.89 -18.24 26.43
C HIS A 73 -13.33 -16.83 26.27
N THR A 74 -12.09 -16.70 25.76
CA THR A 74 -11.47 -15.40 25.47
C THR A 74 -12.30 -14.60 24.48
N ARG A 75 -12.81 -15.25 23.42
CA ARG A 75 -13.67 -14.61 22.41
C ARG A 75 -14.93 -14.02 23.01
N LYS A 76 -15.62 -14.80 23.84
CA LYS A 76 -16.84 -14.36 24.53
C LYS A 76 -16.54 -13.23 25.52
N ARG A 77 -15.37 -13.27 26.17
CA ARG A 77 -14.94 -12.20 27.08
C ARG A 77 -14.72 -10.88 26.33
N VAL A 78 -13.96 -10.90 25.24
CA VAL A 78 -13.73 -9.72 24.39
C VAL A 78 -15.03 -9.17 23.79
N GLU A 79 -15.95 -10.05 23.39
CA GLU A 79 -17.27 -9.63 22.90
C GLU A 79 -18.09 -8.92 23.99
N LEU A 80 -18.01 -9.38 25.24
CA LEU A 80 -18.75 -8.80 26.37
C LEU A 80 -18.09 -7.54 26.95
N GLU A 81 -16.75 -7.51 27.04
CA GLU A 81 -15.98 -6.40 27.65
C GLU A 81 -15.75 -5.26 26.66
N ASP A 82 -15.36 -5.57 25.43
CA ASP A 82 -14.94 -4.58 24.43
C ASP A 82 -15.98 -4.37 23.32
N GLY A 83 -17.05 -5.17 23.27
CA GLY A 83 -18.04 -5.14 22.20
C GLY A 83 -17.52 -5.60 20.84
N LEU A 84 -16.33 -6.23 20.80
CA LEU A 84 -15.64 -6.60 19.57
C LEU A 84 -15.99 -8.04 19.17
N ILE A 85 -16.73 -8.19 18.07
CA ILE A 85 -17.06 -9.50 17.49
C ILE A 85 -15.94 -9.93 16.53
N PHE A 86 -15.12 -10.89 16.96
CA PHE A 86 -14.01 -11.38 16.15
C PHE A 86 -14.34 -12.70 15.46
N ASN A 87 -14.40 -12.75 14.12
CA ASN A 87 -14.58 -14.00 13.37
C ASN A 87 -13.29 -14.49 12.66
N SER A 88 -12.40 -15.19 13.35
CA SER A 88 -11.13 -15.71 12.81
C SER A 88 -11.23 -16.85 11.79
N LYS A 89 -12.43 -17.42 11.52
CA LYS A 89 -12.56 -18.65 10.69
C LYS A 89 -12.07 -18.44 9.26
N HIS A 90 -12.17 -17.22 8.73
CA HIS A 90 -11.83 -16.90 7.35
C HIS A 90 -10.77 -15.81 7.21
N VAL A 91 -10.22 -15.29 8.31
CA VAL A 91 -9.35 -14.10 8.27
C VAL A 91 -8.06 -14.38 7.50
N ARG A 92 -7.42 -15.55 7.68
CA ARG A 92 -6.21 -15.90 6.90
C ARG A 92 -6.48 -16.01 5.39
N SER A 93 -7.62 -16.59 5.01
CA SER A 93 -8.02 -16.69 3.60
C SER A 93 -8.30 -15.31 3.01
N GLN A 94 -8.95 -14.43 3.78
CA GLN A 94 -9.19 -13.04 3.40
C GLN A 94 -7.89 -12.25 3.26
N ILE A 95 -6.95 -12.37 4.20
CA ILE A 95 -5.62 -11.74 4.10
C ILE A 95 -4.91 -12.19 2.82
N LYS A 96 -4.91 -13.49 2.51
CA LYS A 96 -4.29 -14.02 1.29
C LYS A 96 -4.94 -13.47 0.02
N ALA A 97 -6.28 -13.43 -0.02
CA ALA A 97 -7.02 -12.86 -1.14
C ALA A 97 -6.71 -11.35 -1.30
N GLU A 98 -6.60 -10.63 -0.19
CA GLU A 98 -6.33 -9.19 -0.19
C GLU A 98 -4.90 -8.86 -0.61
N LYS A 99 -3.90 -9.64 -0.16
CA LYS A 99 -2.51 -9.57 -0.66
C LYS A 99 -2.46 -9.77 -2.18
N ALA A 100 -3.20 -10.75 -2.71
CA ALA A 100 -3.26 -11.01 -4.14
C ALA A 100 -3.94 -9.85 -4.90
N ARG A 101 -5.07 -9.33 -4.38
CA ARG A 101 -5.81 -8.20 -4.93
C ARG A 101 -4.93 -6.96 -5.04
N ILE A 102 -4.21 -6.64 -3.96
CA ILE A 102 -3.33 -5.46 -3.90
C ILE A 102 -2.11 -5.62 -4.80
N GLY A 103 -1.53 -6.82 -4.89
CA GLY A 103 -0.50 -7.13 -5.89
C GLY A 103 -0.97 -6.87 -7.33
N GLN A 104 -2.22 -7.24 -7.66
CA GLN A 104 -2.80 -6.94 -8.97
C GLN A 104 -3.01 -5.45 -9.21
N ILE A 105 -3.50 -4.72 -8.21
CA ILE A 105 -3.68 -3.25 -8.28
C ILE A 105 -2.35 -2.56 -8.53
N ASN A 106 -1.29 -2.95 -7.82
CA ASN A 106 0.04 -2.38 -7.97
C ASN A 106 0.61 -2.67 -9.37
N LYS A 107 0.48 -3.92 -9.86
CA LYS A 107 0.88 -4.27 -11.22
C LYS A 107 0.11 -3.47 -12.28
N ALA A 108 -1.20 -3.31 -12.12
CA ALA A 108 -2.05 -2.54 -13.02
C ALA A 108 -1.66 -1.05 -13.01
N TYR A 109 -1.33 -0.49 -11.85
CA TYR A 109 -0.85 0.88 -11.72
C TYR A 109 0.42 1.10 -12.53
N PHE A 110 1.44 0.25 -12.36
CA PHE A 110 2.70 0.36 -13.10
C PHE A 110 2.58 0.04 -14.59
N ASN A 111 1.70 -0.87 -14.99
CA ASN A 111 1.39 -1.10 -16.40
C ASN A 111 0.76 0.14 -17.06
N LYS A 112 -0.15 0.82 -16.35
CA LYS A 112 -0.79 2.07 -16.82
C LYS A 112 0.17 3.25 -16.79
N LEU A 113 1.15 3.23 -15.88
CA LEU A 113 2.22 4.21 -15.79
C LEU A 113 3.30 3.98 -16.87
N SER A 114 3.45 2.75 -17.38
CA SER A 114 4.38 2.44 -18.46
C SER A 114 4.17 3.40 -19.62
N LEU A 115 5.26 4.09 -19.95
CA LEU A 115 5.54 5.19 -20.88
C LEU A 115 4.60 5.46 -22.09
N THR A 116 3.70 4.56 -22.47
CA THR A 116 2.79 4.71 -23.60
C THR A 116 1.95 5.99 -23.58
N LYS A 117 1.49 6.46 -22.41
CA LYS A 117 0.78 7.76 -22.26
C LYS A 117 1.71 8.97 -22.20
N PHE A 118 2.93 8.80 -21.71
CA PHE A 118 3.92 9.88 -21.59
C PHE A 118 4.61 10.13 -22.94
N LEU A 119 4.88 9.08 -23.71
CA LEU A 119 5.43 9.13 -25.07
C LEU A 119 4.43 9.61 -26.12
N THR A 120 3.13 9.43 -25.89
CA THR A 120 2.08 9.99 -26.76
C THR A 120 1.82 11.47 -26.51
N LEU A 121 2.20 12.01 -25.34
CA LEU A 121 2.18 13.45 -25.05
C LEU A 121 3.45 14.20 -25.51
N LEU A 122 4.49 13.47 -25.90
CA LEU A 122 5.77 14.00 -26.40
C LEU A 122 5.92 13.90 -27.93
N LYS A 123 4.95 13.27 -28.62
CA LYS A 123 4.79 13.31 -30.08
C LYS A 123 3.88 14.46 -30.46
#